data_AF-K1SGP5-F1
#
_entry.id   AF-K1SGP5-F1
#
_cell.length_a   1.000
_cell.length_b   1.000
_cell.length_c   1.000
_cell.angle_alpha   90.00
_cell.angle_beta   90.00
_cell.angle_gamma   90.00
#
_symmetry.space_group_name_H-M   'P 1'
#
loop_
_entity.id
_entity.type
_entity.pdbx_description
1 polymer ?
#
loop_
_entity_poly.entity_id
_entity_poly.type
_entity_poly.pdbx_seq_one_letter_code
_entity_poly.pdbx_strand_id
1 'polypeptide(L)' 'KVGDALAVIEEFSSQRKQITPVNSTYIGDSMLTVPVEVSVGGATVFVVDVEQFYKI' A
#
# COMPACT_ATOMS: atom_id res chain seq x y z
N LYS A 1 -18.78 -8.14 -13.28
CA LYS A 1 -17.54 -7.54 -13.80
C LYS A 1 -16.75 -6.76 -12.76
N VAL A 2 -17.33 -5.77 -12.03
CA VAL A 2 -16.59 -5.13 -10.92
C VAL A 2 -16.24 -6.14 -9.82
N GLY A 3 -17.20 -6.98 -9.42
CA GLY A 3 -16.96 -8.05 -8.44
C GLY A 3 -15.85 -9.01 -8.86
N ASP A 4 -15.82 -9.41 -10.13
CA ASP A 4 -14.77 -10.29 -10.67
C ASP A 4 -13.39 -9.62 -10.61
N ALA A 5 -13.32 -8.32 -10.91
CA ALA A 5 -12.08 -7.56 -10.79
C ALA A 5 -11.61 -7.44 -9.32
N LEU A 6 -12.54 -7.25 -8.38
CA LEU A 6 -12.22 -7.21 -6.95
C LEU A 6 -11.73 -8.57 -6.44
N ALA A 7 -12.34 -9.67 -6.89
CA ALA A 7 -11.92 -11.02 -6.53
C ALA A 7 -10.48 -11.31 -6.98
N VAL A 8 -10.11 -10.89 -8.20
CA VAL A 8 -8.73 -11.00 -8.68
C VAL A 8 -7.78 -10.15 -7.82
N ILE A 9 -8.16 -8.92 -7.49
CA ILE A 9 -7.32 -8.06 -6.64
C ILE A 9 -7.10 -8.69 -5.26
N GLU A 10 -8.15 -9.24 -4.65
CA GLU A 10 -8.09 -9.93 -3.36
C GLU A 10 -7.17 -11.16 -3.40
N GLU A 11 -7.27 -11.98 -4.44
CA GLU A 11 -6.44 -13.19 -4.61
C GLU A 11 -4.93 -12.86 -4.66
N PHE A 12 -4.55 -11.80 -5.36
CA PHE A 12 -3.15 -11.48 -5.63
C PHE A 12 -2.55 -10.42 -4.70
N SER A 13 -3.37 -9.77 -3.88
CA SER A 13 -2.93 -8.65 -3.04
C SER A 13 -3.09 -9.00 -1.57
N SER A 14 -2.06 -9.62 -0.99
CA SER A 14 -2.04 -10.03 0.42
C SER A 14 -1.19 -9.11 1.30
N GLN A 15 -1.52 -9.08 2.60
CA GLN A 15 -0.76 -8.33 3.59
C GLN A 15 0.66 -8.88 3.73
N ARG A 16 1.64 -7.99 3.81
CA ARG A 16 3.04 -8.34 4.03
C ARG A 16 3.68 -7.50 5.12
N LYS A 17 4.71 -8.04 5.74
CA LYS A 17 5.59 -7.31 6.65
C LYS A 17 6.72 -6.67 5.83
N GLN A 18 6.95 -5.38 6.02
CA GLN A 18 8.00 -4.64 5.35
C GLN A 18 8.86 -3.94 6.39
N ILE A 19 10.19 -4.04 6.24
CA ILE A 19 11.12 -3.29 7.06
C ILE A 19 11.30 -1.92 6.41
N THR A 20 11.01 -0.86 7.16
CA THR A 20 11.16 0.51 6.70
C THR A 20 12.05 1.26 7.68
N PRO A 21 13.07 2.01 7.22
CA PRO A 21 13.81 2.91 8.09
C PRO A 21 12.88 4.02 8.57
N VAL A 22 12.77 4.22 9.89
CA VAL A 22 12.15 5.44 10.41
C VAL A 22 13.15 6.60 10.32
N ASN A 23 12.62 7.80 10.18
CA ASN A 23 13.40 9.04 10.10
C ASN A 23 14.48 9.04 11.18
N SER A 24 15.73 9.29 10.76
CA SER A 24 16.85 9.26 11.67
C SER A 24 16.67 10.29 12.77
N THR A 25 16.70 9.82 14.02
CA THR A 25 16.67 10.71 15.18
C THR A 25 18.11 11.02 15.57
N TYR A 26 18.43 12.31 15.72
CA TYR A 26 19.73 12.73 16.24
C TYR A 26 19.72 12.50 17.76
N ILE A 27 20.65 11.66 18.24
CA ILE A 27 20.93 11.52 19.68
C ILE A 27 22.39 11.94 19.86
N GLY A 28 22.62 13.14 20.38
CA GLY A 28 23.95 13.76 20.42
C GLY A 28 24.47 14.06 19.01
N ASP A 29 25.74 13.72 18.75
CA ASP A 29 26.40 13.91 17.45
C ASP A 29 26.22 12.70 16.49
N SER A 30 25.38 11.74 16.88
CA SER A 30 25.15 10.50 16.14
C SER A 30 23.75 10.44 15.54
N MET A 31 23.69 10.08 14.27
CA MET A 31 22.45 9.85 13.53
C MET A 31 22.04 8.38 13.67
N LEU A 32 20.94 8.11 14.38
CA LEU A 32 20.42 6.75 14.57
C LEU A 32 19.23 6.49 13.65
N THR A 33 19.35 5.46 12.81
CA THR A 33 18.28 4.92 11.98
C THR A 33 17.93 3.52 12.47
N VAL A 34 16.72 3.34 12.99
CA VAL A 34 16.25 2.04 13.47
C VAL A 34 15.32 1.43 12.42
N PRO A 35 15.56 0.19 11.96
CA PRO A 35 14.62 -0.50 11.08
C PRO A 35 13.37 -0.88 11.88
N VAL A 36 12.19 -0.47 11.41
CA VAL A 36 10.91 -0.84 12.02
C VAL A 36 10.14 -1.75 11.07
N GLU A 37 9.61 -2.85 11.61
CA GLU A 37 8.71 -3.72 10.87
C GLU A 37 7.30 -3.11 10.84
N VAL A 38 6.80 -2.83 9.64
CA VAL A 38 5.44 -2.32 9.42
C VAL A 38 4.63 -3.33 8.62
N SER A 39 3.34 -3.43 8.93
CA SER A 39 2.39 -4.18 8.09
C SER A 39 1.93 -3.30 6.93
N VAL A 40 2.11 -3.80 5.72
CA VAL A 40 1.59 -3.19 4.49
C VAL A 40 0.45 -4.06 4.00
N GLY A 41 -0.75 -3.48 3.88
CA GLY A 41 -1.90 -4.14 3.30
C GLY A 41 -1.68 -4.52 1.83
N GLY A 42 -2.46 -5.46 1.32
CA GLY A 42 -2.29 -5.95 -0.04
C GLY A 42 -2.70 -4.96 -1.12
N ALA A 43 -3.91 -4.39 -1.01
CA ALA A 43 -4.42 -3.40 -1.95
C ALA A 43 -5.33 -2.39 -1.25
N THR A 44 -5.28 -1.14 -1.73
CA THR A 44 -6.25 -0.08 -1.41
C THR A 44 -6.98 0.26 -2.69
N VAL A 45 -8.26 -0.07 -2.78
CA VAL A 45 -9.05 0.05 -4.01
C VAL A 45 -10.16 1.08 -3.84
N PHE A 46 -10.29 1.95 -4.84
CA PHE A 46 -11.40 2.91 -4.94
C PHE A 46 -12.26 2.55 -6.15
N VAL A 47 -13.56 2.34 -5.93
CA VAL A 47 -14.54 2.15 -7.01
C VAL A 47 -15.26 3.47 -7.21
N VAL A 48 -15.25 3.97 -8.44
CA VAL A 48 -15.79 5.29 -8.80
C VAL A 48 -16.89 5.11 -9.83
N ASP A 49 -18.01 5.81 -9.64
CA ASP A 49 -19.09 5.85 -10.61
C ASP A 49 -18.70 6.70 -11.83
N VAL A 50 -18.91 6.16 -13.02
CA VAL A 50 -18.57 6.84 -14.28
C VAL A 50 -19.85 7.25 -14.97
N GLU A 51 -20.06 8.56 -15.13
CA GLU A 51 -21.27 9.10 -15.78
C GLU A 51 -21.27 8.85 -17.29
N GLN A 52 -20.13 9.03 -17.96
CA GLN A 52 -20.02 8.86 -19.41
C GLN A 52 -18.69 8.19 -19.77
N PHE A 53 -18.74 7.16 -20.62
CA PHE A 53 -17.58 6.49 -21.18
C PHE A 53 -17.71 6.44 -22.70
N TYR A 54 -16.78 7.07 -23.42
CA TYR A 54 -16.74 7.09 -24.88
C TYR A 54 -15.53 6.29 -25.38
N LYS A 55 -15.76 5.39 -26.34
CA LYS A 55 -14.72 4.69 -27.09
C LYS A 55 -14.88 5.02 -28.57
N ILE A 56 -13.91 5.76 -29.12
CA ILE A 56 -13.86 6.22 -30.52
C ILE A 56 -12.90 5.33 -31.30
#